data_AF-A0AAV2RV25-F1
#
_entry.id   AF-A0AAV2RV25-F1
#
_cell.length_a   1.000
_cell.length_b   1.000
_cell.length_c   1.000
_cell.angle_alpha   90.00
_cell.angle_beta   90.00
_cell.angle_gamma   90.00
#
_symmetry.space_group_name_H-M   'P 1'
#
loop_
_entity.id
_entity.type
_entity.pdbx_description
1 polymer ?
#
loop_
_entity_poly.entity_id
_entity_poly.type
_entity_poly.pdbx_seq_one_letter_code
_entity_poly.pdbx_strand_id
1 'polypeptide(L)'
;MGCCCADFHPQMKLTMVDEVNERTHLLSDPVSNNYSISASTADYGNHYSSSVPQKSDEQSALNRILQQTANNVIDVGALECHTLEQHEYIDRVRTYNQRLQNLPTTKILSKPQGGPVLLADVPAAERILSAQPVTFADITLINTACQKSVAALASVKVEHKEDLVVPFGIP
;
A
#
# COMPACT_ATOMS: atom_id res chain seq x y z
N MET A 1 -18.98 -5.12 -16.71
CA MET A 1 -19.14 -6.43 -17.39
C MET A 1 -17.75 -6.98 -17.64
N GLY A 2 -17.37 -8.08 -16.98
CA GLY A 2 -16.07 -8.71 -17.17
C GLY A 2 -15.55 -9.39 -15.92
N CYS A 3 -16.28 -10.41 -15.46
CA CYS A 3 -15.89 -11.34 -14.42
C CYS A 3 -14.97 -12.40 -15.06
N CYS A 4 -13.79 -12.65 -14.49
CA CYS A 4 -12.93 -13.77 -14.90
C CYS A 4 -12.25 -14.40 -13.68
N CYS A 5 -12.98 -15.25 -12.95
CA CYS A 5 -12.36 -16.34 -12.20
C CYS A 5 -13.03 -17.64 -12.64
N ALA A 6 -12.20 -18.52 -13.19
CA ALA A 6 -12.20 -19.98 -13.05
C ALA A 6 -11.87 -20.63 -14.39
N ASP A 7 -10.72 -21.30 -14.44
CA ASP A 7 -10.59 -22.60 -15.09
C ASP A 7 -9.58 -23.41 -14.29
N PHE A 8 -10.08 -24.02 -13.22
CA PHE A 8 -9.49 -25.24 -12.70
C PHE A 8 -9.88 -26.36 -13.67
N HIS A 9 -8.90 -26.94 -14.36
CA HIS A 9 -9.07 -28.29 -14.89
C HIS A 9 -7.90 -29.17 -14.42
N PRO A 10 -8.19 -30.28 -13.73
CA PRO A 10 -7.20 -31.28 -13.37
C PRO A 10 -6.99 -32.21 -14.57
N GLN A 11 -5.73 -32.47 -14.94
CA GLN A 11 -5.23 -33.78 -15.41
C GLN A 11 -3.76 -33.68 -15.85
N MET A 12 -2.89 -34.12 -14.94
CA MET A 12 -1.78 -35.05 -15.15
C MET A 12 -1.11 -35.04 -16.54
N LYS A 13 0.09 -34.45 -16.60
CA LYS A 13 1.17 -34.99 -17.45
C LYS A 13 2.48 -35.00 -16.66
N LEU A 14 2.83 -36.21 -16.25
CA LEU A 14 4.08 -36.61 -15.64
C LEU A 14 5.19 -36.52 -16.69
N THR A 15 6.18 -35.64 -16.53
CA THR A 15 7.50 -35.81 -17.16
C THR A 15 8.56 -34.99 -16.44
N MET A 16 9.63 -35.70 -16.05
CA MET A 16 10.93 -35.26 -15.55
C MET A 16 11.00 -34.87 -14.06
N VAL A 17 11.24 -35.91 -13.24
CA VAL A 17 11.83 -35.80 -11.92
C VAL A 17 13.27 -35.34 -12.11
N ASP A 18 13.51 -34.05 -11.92
CA ASP A 18 14.83 -33.55 -11.55
C ASP A 18 14.75 -33.31 -10.04
N GLU A 19 15.45 -34.12 -9.27
CA GLU A 19 15.35 -34.11 -7.81
C GLU A 19 15.94 -32.80 -7.29
N VAL A 20 15.08 -31.91 -6.80
CA VAL A 20 15.48 -30.61 -6.27
C VAL A 20 16.34 -30.86 -5.03
N ASN A 21 17.65 -30.66 -5.18
CA ASN A 21 18.61 -30.77 -4.10
C ASN A 21 18.94 -29.37 -3.57
N GLU A 22 19.57 -29.30 -2.40
CA GLU A 22 20.02 -28.07 -1.74
C GLU A 22 21.08 -27.24 -2.52
N ARG A 23 21.44 -27.70 -3.73
CA ARG A 23 22.30 -26.99 -4.69
C ARG A 23 21.55 -26.40 -5.88
N THR A 24 20.24 -26.59 -5.98
CA THR A 24 19.43 -26.07 -7.09
C THR A 24 19.15 -24.58 -6.86
N HIS A 25 19.74 -23.71 -7.70
CA HIS A 25 19.58 -22.26 -7.61
C HIS A 25 18.14 -21.82 -7.88
N LEU A 26 17.56 -20.99 -7.01
CA LEU A 26 16.18 -20.52 -7.09
C LEU A 26 15.92 -19.45 -8.16
N LEU A 27 16.97 -18.90 -8.78
CA LEU A 27 16.88 -17.90 -9.84
C LEU A 27 17.82 -18.29 -10.97
N SER A 28 17.29 -18.39 -12.19
CA SER A 28 18.02 -18.84 -13.38
C SER A 28 19.04 -17.81 -13.89
N ASP A 29 18.95 -16.55 -13.45
CA ASP A 29 19.87 -15.47 -13.82
C ASP A 29 19.87 -14.40 -12.71
N PRO A 30 21.01 -14.07 -12.09
CA PRO A 30 21.07 -12.86 -11.28
C PRO A 30 21.00 -11.67 -12.23
N VAL A 31 19.91 -10.90 -12.13
CA VAL A 31 19.67 -9.65 -12.84
C VAL A 31 20.94 -8.79 -12.82
N SER A 32 21.62 -8.70 -13.96
CA SER A 32 22.71 -7.75 -14.20
C SER A 32 22.10 -6.35 -14.28
N ASN A 33 21.82 -5.75 -13.12
CA ASN A 33 21.25 -4.40 -13.02
C ASN A 33 22.38 -3.37 -13.22
N ASN A 34 22.81 -3.20 -14.47
CA ASN A 34 23.70 -2.10 -14.85
C ASN A 34 22.89 -0.80 -14.87
N TYR A 35 22.77 -0.13 -13.72
CA TYR A 35 22.44 1.28 -13.71
C TYR A 35 23.66 2.06 -14.18
N SER A 36 23.52 2.78 -15.30
CA SER A 36 24.53 3.71 -15.80
C SER A 36 24.67 4.89 -14.84
N ILE A 37 25.60 4.82 -13.90
CA ILE A 37 26.09 6.01 -13.19
C ILE A 37 27.01 6.75 -14.16
N SER A 38 26.52 7.88 -14.67
CA SER A 38 27.34 8.88 -15.37
C SER A 38 28.34 9.48 -14.39
N ALA A 39 29.51 8.85 -14.24
CA ALA A 39 30.66 9.43 -13.59
C ALA A 39 31.59 10.02 -14.67
N SER A 40 31.59 11.34 -14.74
CA SER A 40 32.54 12.16 -15.48
C SER A 40 33.99 11.90 -15.01
N THR A 41 34.86 11.66 -15.99
CA THR A 41 36.32 11.89 -16.02
C THR A 41 37.25 10.88 -15.34
N ALA A 42 38.08 10.28 -16.22
CA ALA A 42 39.42 9.72 -16.05
C ALA A 42 39.60 8.50 -15.12
N ASP A 43 39.71 7.29 -15.70
CA ASP A 43 41.02 6.74 -16.06
C ASP A 43 40.83 5.43 -16.86
N TYR A 44 41.40 5.38 -18.06
CA TYR A 44 41.42 4.18 -18.91
C TYR A 44 42.55 3.29 -18.40
N GLY A 45 42.24 2.21 -17.67
CA GLY A 45 43.28 1.36 -17.13
C GLY A 45 42.82 0.04 -16.52
N ASN A 46 42.95 -1.01 -17.34
CA ASN A 46 43.28 -2.38 -16.94
C ASN A 46 42.14 -3.33 -16.49
N HIS A 47 41.57 -3.98 -17.50
CA HIS A 47 40.93 -5.29 -17.39
C HIS A 47 42.00 -6.37 -17.16
N TYR A 48 42.30 -6.76 -15.92
CA TYR A 48 42.77 -8.12 -15.60
C TYR A 48 42.39 -8.50 -14.16
N SER A 49 41.83 -9.70 -14.07
CA SER A 49 41.33 -10.40 -12.90
C SER A 49 42.33 -10.43 -11.73
N SER A 50 41.91 -9.97 -10.55
CA SER A 50 42.54 -10.34 -9.28
C SER A 50 41.48 -10.50 -8.21
N SER A 51 41.40 -11.72 -7.71
CA SER A 51 40.59 -12.20 -6.61
C SER A 51 40.99 -11.54 -5.28
N VAL A 52 40.28 -10.48 -4.88
CA VAL A 52 40.23 -10.03 -3.49
C VAL A 52 38.82 -9.49 -3.24
N PRO A 53 38.05 -10.01 -2.27
CA PRO A 53 36.86 -9.31 -1.81
C PRO A 53 37.33 -7.95 -1.30
N GLN A 54 36.97 -6.86 -1.99
CA GLN A 54 37.23 -5.52 -1.47
C GLN A 54 36.52 -5.45 -0.12
N LYS A 55 37.28 -5.43 0.97
CA LYS A 55 36.78 -5.28 2.35
C LYS A 55 35.80 -4.11 2.52
N SER A 56 35.76 -3.17 1.57
CA SER A 56 34.78 -2.07 1.55
C SER A 56 33.34 -2.51 1.25
N ASP A 57 33.13 -3.57 0.46
CA ASP A 57 31.78 -3.99 0.05
C ASP A 57 31.05 -4.72 1.19
N GLU A 58 31.75 -5.62 1.88
CA GLU A 58 31.24 -6.27 3.10
C GLU A 58 30.92 -5.24 4.18
N GLN A 59 31.80 -4.25 4.37
CA GLN A 59 31.57 -3.17 5.34
C GLN A 59 30.38 -2.27 4.95
N SER A 60 30.17 -2.04 3.65
CA SER A 60 29.01 -1.30 3.12
C SER A 60 27.70 -2.06 3.32
N ALA A 61 27.71 -3.38 3.08
CA ALA A 61 26.56 -4.25 3.32
C ALA A 61 26.16 -4.27 4.81
N LEU A 62 27.14 -4.36 5.72
CA LEU A 62 26.91 -4.28 7.16
C LEU A 62 26.34 -2.92 7.58
N ASN A 63 26.82 -1.82 7.00
CA ASN A 63 26.29 -0.48 7.27
C ASN A 63 24.83 -0.35 6.79
N ARG A 64 24.50 -0.90 5.62
CA ARG A 64 23.12 -0.94 5.11
C ARG A 64 22.20 -1.75 6.03
N ILE A 65 22.65 -2.90 6.52
CA ILE A 65 21.90 -3.72 7.47
C ILE A 65 21.65 -2.94 8.77
N LEU A 66 22.66 -2.26 9.31
CA LEU A 66 22.52 -1.45 10.51
C LEU A 66 21.54 -0.29 10.32
N GLN A 67 21.64 0.45 9.22
CA GLN A 67 20.73 1.56 8.90
C GLN A 67 19.30 1.07 8.70
N GLN A 68 19.10 -0.02 7.95
CA GLN A 68 17.78 -0.62 7.74
C GLN A 68 17.18 -1.12 9.06
N THR A 69 18.00 -1.74 9.91
CA THR A 69 17.56 -2.20 11.22
C THR A 69 17.20 -1.02 12.11
N ALA A 70 18.02 0.03 12.15
CA ALA A 70 17.75 1.25 12.92
C ALA A 70 16.43 1.93 12.49
N ASN A 71 16.10 1.89 11.19
CA ASN A 71 14.83 2.43 10.68
C ASN A 71 13.62 1.54 10.97
N ASN A 72 13.82 0.22 11.10
CA ASN A 72 12.74 -0.75 11.30
C ASN A 72 12.45 -1.05 12.77
N VAL A 73 13.39 -0.73 13.66
CA VAL A 73 13.19 -0.89 15.10
C VAL A 73 12.28 0.22 15.61
N ILE A 74 11.22 -0.16 16.30
CA ILE A 74 10.26 0.76 16.90
C ILE A 74 10.80 1.22 18.25
N ASP A 75 11.08 2.50 18.39
CA ASP A 75 11.37 3.12 19.69
C ASP A 75 10.05 3.32 20.46
N VAL A 76 9.80 2.45 21.44
CA VAL A 76 8.63 2.52 22.32
C VAL A 76 8.70 3.66 23.34
N GLY A 77 9.87 4.29 23.52
CA GLY A 77 10.10 5.40 24.45
C GLY A 77 9.92 6.79 23.82
N ALA A 78 9.78 6.89 22.50
CA ALA A 78 9.68 8.15 21.76
C ALA A 78 8.32 8.89 21.89
N LEU A 79 7.62 8.76 23.02
CA LEU A 79 6.32 9.41 23.26
C LEU A 79 6.43 10.90 23.62
N GLU A 80 7.64 11.39 23.89
CA GLU A 80 7.86 12.80 24.25
C GLU A 80 7.95 13.67 22.98
N CYS A 81 6.91 14.49 22.76
CA CYS A 81 6.77 15.38 21.60
C CYS A 81 7.70 16.61 21.65
N HIS A 82 8.88 16.51 22.29
CA HIS A 82 9.77 17.65 22.55
C HIS A 82 11.11 17.58 21.80
N THR A 83 11.20 16.77 20.75
CA THR A 83 12.39 16.73 19.88
C THR A 83 12.56 17.99 19.02
N LEU A 84 11.66 18.96 19.11
CA LEU A 84 11.72 20.22 18.38
C LEU A 84 11.74 21.43 19.31
N GLU A 85 12.78 22.24 19.21
CA GLU A 85 12.88 23.51 19.92
C GLU A 85 11.96 24.58 19.30
N GLN A 86 11.44 25.50 20.13
CA GLN A 86 10.46 26.51 19.69
C GLN A 86 10.99 27.42 18.57
N HIS A 87 12.27 27.77 18.59
CA HIS A 87 12.86 28.63 17.58
C HIS A 87 13.01 27.92 16.23
N GLU A 88 13.42 26.64 16.23
CA GLU A 88 13.47 25.81 15.01
C GLU A 88 12.07 25.68 14.40
N TYR A 89 11.03 25.50 15.22
CA TYR A 89 9.65 25.51 14.74
C TYR A 89 9.30 26.80 14.00
N ILE A 90 9.58 27.96 14.60
CA ILE A 90 9.26 29.27 14.02
C ILE A 90 10.02 29.49 12.69
N ASP A 91 11.29 29.11 12.62
CA ASP A 91 12.09 29.24 11.41
C ASP A 91 11.61 28.31 10.29
N ARG A 92 11.19 27.08 10.62
CA ARG A 92 10.57 26.15 9.66
C ARG A 92 9.26 26.71 9.12
N VAL A 93 8.41 27.27 9.99
CA VAL A 93 7.16 27.94 9.58
C VAL A 93 7.43 29.09 8.62
N ARG A 94 8.41 29.95 8.94
CA ARG A 94 8.79 31.07 8.05
C ARG A 94 9.28 30.56 6.69
N THR A 95 10.16 29.57 6.71
CA THR A 95 10.75 28.98 5.49
C THR A 95 9.68 28.36 4.59
N TYR A 96 8.73 27.60 5.17
CA TYR A 96 7.65 26.97 4.40
C TYR A 96 6.68 28.00 3.82
N ASN A 97 6.33 29.05 4.57
CA ASN A 97 5.49 30.13 4.05
C ASN A 97 6.17 30.87 2.89
N GLN A 98 7.47 31.16 2.99
CA GLN A 98 8.22 31.79 1.91
C GLN A 98 8.28 30.90 0.66
N ARG A 99 8.52 29.59 0.84
CA ARG A 99 8.50 28.62 -0.28
C ARG A 99 7.13 28.50 -0.93
N LEU A 100 6.07 28.54 -0.13
CA LEU A 100 4.69 28.48 -0.62
C LEU A 100 4.32 29.72 -1.45
N GLN A 101 4.73 30.91 -1.02
CA GLN A 101 4.49 32.16 -1.75
C GLN A 101 5.25 32.21 -3.09
N ASN A 102 6.42 31.58 -3.15
CA ASN A 102 7.24 31.49 -4.36
C ASN A 102 6.80 30.38 -5.32
N LEU A 103 5.85 29.53 -4.93
CA LEU A 103 5.32 28.50 -5.79
C LEU A 103 4.39 29.16 -6.83
N PRO A 104 4.58 28.91 -8.14
CA PRO A 104 3.74 29.52 -9.17
C PRO A 104 2.28 29.12 -8.95
N THR A 105 1.43 30.13 -8.78
CA THR A 105 -0.03 30.02 -8.59
C THR A 105 -0.76 29.37 -9.76
N THR A 106 -0.05 29.02 -10.84
CA THR A 106 -0.59 28.34 -12.02
C THR A 106 -0.92 26.86 -11.78
N LYS A 107 -0.46 26.25 -10.68
CA LYS A 107 -0.81 24.87 -10.30
C LYS A 107 -1.70 24.73 -9.07
N ILE A 108 -1.89 25.81 -8.31
CA ILE A 108 -2.88 25.83 -7.22
C ILE A 108 -4.12 26.47 -7.83
N LEU A 109 -5.04 25.61 -8.26
CA LEU A 109 -6.45 25.93 -8.54
C LEU A 109 -6.80 27.28 -7.93
N SER A 110 -6.99 28.29 -8.78
CA SER A 110 -7.73 29.47 -8.41
C SER A 110 -9.00 28.95 -7.75
N LYS A 111 -9.04 28.96 -6.42
CA LYS A 111 -10.21 28.53 -5.67
C LYS A 111 -11.31 29.41 -6.26
N PRO A 112 -12.33 28.83 -6.93
CA PRO A 112 -13.44 29.64 -7.37
C PRO A 112 -13.91 30.41 -6.13
N GLN A 113 -14.19 31.70 -6.28
CA GLN A 113 -14.56 32.56 -5.15
C GLN A 113 -15.90 32.14 -4.49
N GLY A 114 -16.47 31.00 -4.88
CA GLY A 114 -17.44 30.23 -4.11
C GLY A 114 -16.87 28.84 -3.85
N GLY A 115 -17.14 28.29 -2.66
CA GLY A 115 -16.86 26.88 -2.38
C GLY A 115 -17.46 25.96 -3.46
N PRO A 116 -17.02 24.69 -3.54
CA PRO A 116 -17.60 23.75 -4.49
C PRO A 116 -19.12 23.75 -4.31
N VAL A 117 -19.85 24.18 -5.34
CA VAL A 117 -21.30 24.12 -5.35
C VAL A 117 -21.65 22.63 -5.46
N LEU A 118 -22.08 22.04 -4.34
CA LEU A 118 -22.34 20.60 -4.24
C LEU A 118 -23.57 20.18 -5.04
N LEU A 119 -24.49 21.12 -5.29
CA LEU A 119 -25.77 20.88 -5.96
C LEU A 119 -25.89 21.87 -7.12
N ALA A 120 -25.95 21.35 -8.35
CA ALA A 120 -26.33 22.15 -9.51
C ALA A 120 -27.85 22.31 -9.54
N ASP A 121 -28.34 23.51 -9.87
CA ASP A 121 -29.76 23.72 -10.12
C ASP A 121 -30.21 22.81 -11.27
N VAL A 122 -31.27 22.05 -11.03
CA VAL A 122 -31.83 21.19 -12.07
C VAL A 122 -32.85 22.00 -12.87
N PRO A 123 -32.64 22.21 -14.18
CA PRO A 123 -33.58 22.98 -14.99
C PRO A 123 -34.94 22.27 -15.04
N ALA A 124 -36.03 23.05 -14.92
CA ALA A 124 -37.41 22.56 -14.94
C ALA A 124 -37.72 21.48 -13.88
N ALA A 125 -37.42 21.77 -12.61
CA ALA A 125 -37.68 20.90 -11.46
C ALA A 125 -39.12 20.33 -11.43
N GLU A 126 -40.12 21.13 -11.80
CA GLU A 126 -41.52 20.68 -11.87
C GLU A 126 -41.73 19.47 -12.78
N ARG A 127 -41.01 19.41 -13.92
CA ARG A 127 -41.08 18.27 -14.85
C ARG A 127 -40.51 16.99 -14.24
N ILE A 128 -39.45 17.13 -13.44
CA ILE A 128 -38.77 15.99 -12.83
C ILE A 128 -39.57 15.46 -11.64
N LEU A 129 -40.14 16.36 -10.84
CA LEU A 129 -41.00 16.01 -9.70
C LEU A 129 -42.35 15.41 -10.13
N SER A 130 -42.83 15.75 -11.34
CA SER A 130 -44.04 15.17 -11.93
C SER A 130 -43.80 13.88 -12.72
N ALA A 131 -42.54 13.45 -12.87
CA ALA A 131 -42.22 12.19 -13.52
C ALA A 131 -42.77 10.99 -12.74
N GLN A 132 -42.89 9.85 -13.42
CA GLN A 132 -43.38 8.63 -12.80
C GLN A 132 -42.49 8.24 -11.60
N PRO A 133 -43.08 8.05 -10.40
CA PRO A 133 -42.32 7.61 -9.23
C PRO A 133 -41.73 6.21 -9.41
N VAL A 134 -40.74 5.88 -8.56
CA VAL A 134 -40.17 4.53 -8.50
C VAL A 134 -41.28 3.49 -8.29
N THR A 135 -41.20 2.39 -9.02
CA THR A 135 -42.27 1.37 -8.97
C THR A 135 -42.25 0.62 -7.64
N PHE A 136 -43.42 0.13 -7.21
CA PHE A 136 -43.51 -0.68 -6.00
C PHE A 136 -42.72 -1.99 -6.10
N ALA A 137 -42.59 -2.55 -7.30
CA ALA A 137 -41.79 -3.73 -7.56
C ALA A 137 -40.29 -3.48 -7.26
N ASP A 138 -39.76 -2.32 -7.68
CA ASP A 138 -38.36 -1.95 -7.41
C ASP A 138 -38.11 -1.73 -5.93
N ILE A 139 -39.04 -1.06 -5.22
CA ILE A 139 -38.94 -0.87 -3.77
C ILE A 139 -38.93 -2.22 -3.04
N THR A 140 -39.80 -3.14 -3.46
CA THR A 140 -39.87 -4.50 -2.88
C THR A 140 -38.59 -5.28 -3.15
N LEU A 141 -38.03 -5.16 -4.36
CA LEU A 141 -36.76 -5.77 -4.73
C LEU A 141 -35.62 -5.25 -3.85
N ILE A 142 -35.51 -3.94 -3.68
CA ILE A 142 -34.49 -3.29 -2.83
C ILE A 142 -34.63 -3.78 -1.38
N ASN A 143 -35.84 -3.77 -0.83
CA ASN A 143 -36.09 -4.23 0.54
C ASN A 143 -35.71 -5.71 0.73
N THR A 144 -36.08 -6.55 -0.24
CA THR A 144 -35.74 -7.98 -0.21
C THR A 144 -34.23 -8.20 -0.25
N ALA A 145 -33.52 -7.45 -1.11
CA ALA A 145 -32.07 -7.51 -1.19
C ALA A 145 -31.41 -7.07 0.13
N CYS A 146 -31.86 -5.97 0.72
CA CYS A 146 -31.38 -5.50 2.02
C CYS A 146 -31.62 -6.53 3.13
N GLN A 147 -32.81 -7.14 3.19
CA GLN A 147 -33.14 -8.17 4.18
C GLN A 147 -32.23 -9.39 4.04
N LYS A 148 -31.95 -9.84 2.80
CA LYS A 148 -31.01 -10.94 2.55
C LYS A 148 -29.59 -10.60 3.01
N SER A 149 -29.12 -9.37 2.75
CA SER A 149 -27.81 -8.92 3.23
C SER A 149 -27.73 -8.90 4.76
N VAL A 150 -28.77 -8.43 5.44
CA VAL A 150 -28.85 -8.45 6.92
C VAL A 150 -28.86 -9.89 7.45
N ALA A 151 -29.63 -10.79 6.83
CA ALA A 151 -29.65 -12.21 7.20
C ALA A 151 -28.28 -12.88 7.00
N ALA A 152 -27.57 -12.55 5.91
CA ALA A 152 -26.22 -13.04 5.68
C ALA A 152 -25.23 -12.51 6.72
N LEU A 153 -25.31 -11.24 7.11
CA LEU A 153 -24.48 -10.69 8.19
C LEU A 153 -24.71 -11.39 9.52
N ALA A 154 -25.94 -11.81 9.82
CA ALA A 154 -26.24 -12.57 11.03
C ALA A 154 -25.57 -13.97 11.06
N SER A 155 -25.17 -14.51 9.90
CA SER A 155 -24.39 -15.74 9.83
C SER A 155 -22.90 -15.55 10.14
N VAL A 156 -22.40 -14.31 10.16
CA VAL A 156 -21.01 -13.99 10.53
C VAL A 156 -20.89 -14.03 12.05
N LYS A 157 -20.70 -15.24 12.58
CA LYS A 157 -20.47 -15.49 14.00
C LYS A 157 -19.51 -16.66 14.19
N VAL A 158 -18.86 -16.71 15.35
CA VAL A 158 -18.04 -17.86 15.73
C VAL A 158 -18.94 -18.99 16.20
N GLU A 159 -18.85 -20.15 15.57
CA GLU A 159 -19.51 -21.37 16.05
C GLU A 159 -18.72 -21.98 17.21
N HIS A 160 -19.36 -22.09 18.36
CA HIS A 160 -18.75 -22.71 19.55
C HIS A 160 -18.62 -24.21 19.34
N LYS A 161 -17.40 -24.75 19.51
CA LYS A 161 -17.12 -26.20 19.41
C LYS A 161 -16.73 -26.81 20.75
N GLU A 162 -15.81 -26.17 21.45
CA GLU A 162 -15.25 -26.66 22.71
C GLU A 162 -15.09 -25.48 23.68
N ASP A 163 -15.15 -25.78 24.98
CA ASP A 163 -14.99 -24.78 26.02
C ASP A 163 -13.56 -24.24 26.01
N LEU A 164 -13.41 -22.94 25.75
CA LEU A 164 -12.11 -22.26 25.80
C LEU A 164 -11.56 -22.13 27.23
N VAL A 165 -12.42 -22.29 28.23
CA VAL A 165 -12.10 -22.16 29.64
C VAL A 165 -12.69 -23.35 30.37
N VAL A 166 -11.83 -24.17 30.98
CA VAL A 166 -12.25 -25.30 31.81
C VAL A 166 -11.92 -24.98 33.27
N PRO A 167 -12.89 -25.06 34.20
CA PRO A 167 -12.61 -24.88 35.60
C PRO A 167 -11.85 -26.09 36.14
N PHE A 168 -10.70 -25.84 36.77
CA PHE A 168 -9.98 -26.86 37.51
C PHE A 168 -10.50 -26.91 38.94
N GLY A 169 -11.33 -27.91 39.23
CA GLY A 169 -11.81 -28.22 40.58
C GLY A 169 -11.96 -29.72 40.75
N ILE A 170 -11.39 -30.26 41.82
CA ILE A 170 -11.53 -31.67 42.23
C ILE A 170 -12.82 -31.76 43.07
N PRO A 171 -13.66 -32.80 42.92
CA PRO A 171 -14.83 -33.01 43.79
C PRO A 171 -14.47 -33.16 45.27
#